data_AF-A0AAQ0RS79-F1
#
_entry.id   AF-A0AAQ0RS79-F1
#
_cell.length_a   1.000
_cell.length_b   1.000
_cell.length_c   1.000
_cell.angle_alpha   90.00
_cell.angle_beta   90.00
_cell.angle_gamma   90.00
#
_symmetry.space_group_name_H-M   'P 1'
#
loop_
_entity.id
_entity.type
_entity.pdbx_description
1 polymer ?
#
loop_
_entity_poly.entity_id
_entity_poly.type
_entity_poly.pdbx_seq_one_letter_code
_entity_poly.pdbx_strand_id
1 'polypeptide(L)' 'MKKFLKYAFVAALVTVAGYGVYASQKSDAMSDLMLANVEALARYEVNPDCPNGCTSSLNSYCHCFKIYRDMREVHWQ' A
#
# COMPACT_ATOMS: atom_id res chain seq x y z
N MET A 1 -3.65 -17.91 -50.59
CA MET A 1 -4.05 -16.63 -49.96
C MET A 1 -5.27 -16.74 -49.03
N LYS A 2 -6.41 -17.34 -49.43
CA LYS A 2 -7.62 -17.44 -48.56
C LYS A 2 -7.40 -18.07 -47.17
N LYS A 3 -6.52 -19.07 -47.05
CA LYS A 3 -6.20 -19.72 -45.76
C LYS A 3 -5.36 -18.82 -44.84
N PHE A 4 -4.39 -18.09 -45.41
CA PHE A 4 -3.54 -17.16 -44.66
C PHE A 4 -4.35 -16.04 -43.99
N LEU A 5 -5.32 -15.47 -44.72
CA LEU A 5 -6.20 -14.43 -44.17
C LEU A 5 -7.05 -14.94 -42.99
N LYS A 6 -7.49 -16.20 -43.02
CA LYS A 6 -8.21 -16.83 -41.90
C LYS A 6 -7.32 -16.97 -40.66
N TYR A 7 -6.09 -17.44 -40.85
CA TYR A 7 -5.15 -17.58 -39.73
C TYR A 7 -4.73 -16.22 -39.16
N ALA A 8 -4.50 -15.22 -40.02
CA ALA A 8 -4.20 -13.85 -39.59
C ALA A 8 -5.34 -13.25 -38.76
N PHE A 9 -6.60 -13.49 -39.16
CA PHE A 9 -7.76 -13.01 -38.42
C PHE A 9 -7.88 -13.67 -37.04
N VAL A 10 -7.70 -14.99 -36.95
CA VAL A 10 -7.71 -15.71 -35.66
C VAL A 10 -6.55 -15.25 -34.78
N ALA A 11 -5.35 -15.07 -35.35
CA ALA A 11 -4.19 -14.57 -34.62
C ALA A 11 -4.47 -13.17 -34.05
N ALA A 12 -5.03 -12.25 -34.84
CA ALA A 12 -5.39 -10.91 -34.38
C ALA A 12 -6.38 -10.95 -33.21
N LEU A 13 -7.43 -11.78 -33.29
CA LEU A 13 -8.42 -11.92 -32.21
C LEU A 13 -7.80 -12.48 -30.92
N VAL A 14 -6.97 -13.51 -31.02
CA VAL A 14 -6.25 -14.08 -29.86
C VAL A 14 -5.31 -13.06 -29.24
N THR A 15 -4.63 -12.26 -30.07
CA THR A 15 -3.70 -11.23 -29.59
C THR A 15 -4.44 -10.11 -28.85
N VAL A 16 -5.57 -9.63 -29.39
CA VAL A 16 -6.40 -8.60 -28.75
C VAL A 16 -7.05 -9.12 -27.47
N ALA A 17 -7.58 -10.35 -27.47
CA ALA A 17 -8.15 -10.96 -26.28
C ALA A 17 -7.09 -11.20 -25.20
N GLY A 18 -5.91 -11.71 -25.58
CA GLY A 18 -4.78 -11.92 -24.67
C GLY A 18 -4.28 -10.60 -24.07
N TYR A 19 -4.18 -9.54 -24.88
CA TYR A 19 -3.84 -8.21 -24.40
C TYR A 19 -4.91 -7.63 -23.48
N GLY A 20 -6.20 -7.82 -23.78
CA GLY A 20 -7.30 -7.40 -22.92
C GLY A 20 -7.28 -8.09 -21.55
N VAL A 21 -6.99 -9.39 -21.51
CA VAL A 21 -6.83 -10.16 -20.26
C VAL A 21 -5.60 -9.67 -19.48
N TYR A 22 -4.47 -9.45 -20.16
CA TYR A 22 -3.27 -8.90 -19.53
C TYR A 22 -3.51 -7.49 -18.96
N ALA A 23 -4.18 -6.62 -19.72
CA ALA A 23 -4.56 -5.28 -19.28
C ALA A 23 -5.55 -5.31 -18.10
N SER A 24 -6.51 -6.25 -18.11
CA SER A 24 -7.49 -6.41 -17.03
C SER A 24 -6.88 -6.99 -15.75
N GLN A 25 -5.80 -7.77 -15.87
CA GLN A 25 -5.04 -8.32 -14.73
C GLN A 25 -3.83 -7.48 -14.34
N LYS A 26 -3.52 -6.39 -15.05
CA LYS A 26 -2.56 -5.36 -14.62
C LYS A 26 -3.17 -4.56 -13.48
N SER A 27 -3.50 -5.25 -12.38
CA SER A 27 -4.01 -4.70 -11.14
C SER A 27 -2.84 -4.31 -10.24
N ASP A 28 -2.10 -3.27 -10.64
CA ASP A 28 -1.20 -2.54 -9.74
C ASP A 28 -1.91 -1.32 -9.12
N ALA A 29 -3.24 -1.29 -9.18
CA ALA A 29 -4.03 -0.28 -8.50
C ALA A 29 -4.68 -0.94 -7.28
N MET A 30 -3.97 -0.92 -6.15
CA MET A 30 -4.67 -0.90 -4.87
C MET A 30 -5.73 0.21 -4.98
N SER A 31 -7.01 -0.15 -4.88
CA SER A 31 -8.10 0.82 -5.00
C SER A 31 -7.89 1.93 -3.98
N ASP A 32 -8.18 3.19 -4.35
CA ASP A 32 -8.19 4.31 -3.40
C ASP A 32 -9.04 4.01 -2.15
N LEU A 33 -10.06 3.16 -2.30
CA LEU A 33 -10.88 2.67 -1.20
C LEU A 33 -10.14 1.70 -0.27
N MET A 34 -9.30 0.83 -0.83
CA MET A 34 -8.45 -0.08 -0.04
C MET A 34 -7.32 0.69 0.64
N LEU A 35 -6.74 1.69 -0.04
CA LEU A 35 -5.75 2.60 0.54
C LEU A 35 -6.36 3.42 1.69
N ALA A 36 -7.57 3.97 1.51
CA ALA A 36 -8.27 4.71 2.56
C ALA A 36 -8.59 3.86 3.79
N ASN A 37 -8.88 2.56 3.62
CA ASN A 37 -9.10 1.66 4.75
C ASN A 37 -7.81 1.33 5.52
N VAL A 38 -6.68 1.18 4.81
CA VAL A 38 -5.35 1.01 5.43
C VAL A 38 -4.92 2.30 6.13
N GLU A 39 -5.11 3.45 5.48
CA GLU A 39 -4.85 4.73 6.11
C GLU A 39 -5.79 4.98 7.29
N ALA A 40 -7.05 4.60 7.24
CA ALA A 40 -7.97 4.69 8.38
C ALA A 40 -7.50 3.86 9.59
N LEU A 41 -6.84 2.72 9.33
CA LEU A 41 -6.22 1.92 10.39
C LEU A 41 -4.96 2.60 10.97
N ALA A 42 -4.16 3.27 10.14
CA ALA A 42 -2.93 3.96 10.57
C ALA A 42 -3.14 5.39 11.11
N ARG A 43 -4.27 6.05 10.79
CA ARG A 43 -4.59 7.43 11.19
C ARG A 43 -4.67 7.64 12.70
N TYR A 44 -4.75 6.56 13.48
CA TYR A 44 -4.74 6.60 14.95
C TYR A 44 -3.45 6.04 15.56
N GLU A 45 -2.44 5.67 14.76
CA GLU A 45 -1.12 5.26 15.28
C GLU A 45 -0.24 6.45 15.66
N VAL A 46 -0.46 7.62 15.06
CA VAL A 46 0.25 8.84 15.43
C VAL A 46 -0.48 9.50 16.60
N ASN A 47 -0.02 9.22 17.81
CA ASN A 47 -0.54 9.88 19.00
C ASN A 47 0.09 11.29 19.13
N PRO A 48 -0.70 12.36 19.29
CA PRO A 48 -0.19 13.73 19.34
C PRO A 48 0.72 14.02 20.54
N ASP A 49 0.68 13.19 21.60
CA ASP A 49 1.62 13.32 22.72
C ASP A 49 2.99 12.66 22.45
N CYS A 50 3.10 11.84 21.39
CA CYS A 50 4.32 11.13 20.99
C CYS A 50 4.36 10.93 19.45
N PRO A 51 4.30 11.99 18.62
CA PRO A 51 4.22 11.90 17.16
C PRO A 51 5.28 11.00 16.51
N ASN A 52 6.43 10.85 17.16
CA ASN A 52 7.57 10.08 16.67
C ASN A 52 7.75 8.73 17.38
N GLY A 53 6.86 8.36 18.29
CA GLY A 53 6.94 7.16 19.11
C GLY A 53 7.91 7.27 20.30
N CYS A 54 7.96 6.22 21.11
CA CYS A 54 8.83 6.11 22.29
C CYS A 54 9.96 5.10 22.04
N THR A 55 11.16 5.41 22.52
CA THR A 55 12.32 4.50 22.54
C THR A 55 12.86 4.31 23.97
N SER A 56 13.68 3.30 24.22
CA SER A 56 14.25 3.02 25.54
C SER A 56 15.20 4.13 26.00
N SER A 57 15.02 4.59 27.24
CA SER A 57 15.83 5.65 27.85
C SER A 57 15.78 5.56 29.38
N LEU A 58 16.90 5.26 30.02
CA LEU A 58 16.97 5.11 31.48
C LEU A 58 16.59 6.41 32.20
N ASN A 59 15.77 6.30 33.26
CA ASN A 59 15.37 7.43 34.10
C ASN A 59 14.64 8.55 33.33
N SER A 60 13.86 8.16 32.32
CA SER A 60 13.00 9.03 31.52
C SER A 60 11.58 8.47 31.49
N TYR A 61 10.62 9.27 31.04
CA TYR A 61 9.28 8.79 30.71
C TYR A 61 8.84 9.28 29.34
N CYS A 62 7.96 8.51 28.69
CA CYS A 62 7.33 8.87 27.42
C CYS A 62 5.81 8.75 27.58
N HIS A 63 5.06 9.79 27.22
CA HIS A 63 3.60 9.78 27.28
C HIS A 63 3.03 9.49 25.89
N CYS A 64 2.37 8.35 25.73
CA CYS A 64 1.89 7.88 24.43
C CYS A 64 0.61 7.06 24.66
N PHE A 65 -0.54 7.75 24.77
CA PHE A 65 -1.81 7.29 25.39
C PHE A 65 -1.72 6.92 26.88
N LYS A 66 -0.55 6.47 27.35
CA LYS A 66 -0.20 6.19 28.73
C LYS A 66 1.27 6.53 28.99
N ILE A 67 1.66 6.55 30.25
CA ILE A 67 3.05 6.78 30.65
C ILE A 67 3.84 5.47 30.54
N TYR A 68 4.90 5.49 29.74
CA TYR A 68 5.94 4.46 29.71
C TYR A 68 7.16 4.95 30.50
N ARG A 69 7.53 4.23 31.55
CA ARG A 69 8.76 4.48 32.32
C ARG A 69 9.97 3.91 31.58
N ASP A 70 11.13 4.51 31.83
CA ASP A 70 12.40 4.16 31.19
C ASP A 70 12.33 4.25 29.65
N MET A 71 11.55 5.22 29.17
CA MET A 71 11.41 5.55 27.76
C MET A 71 11.49 7.05 27.52
N ARG A 72 11.74 7.45 26.27
CA ARG A 72 11.77 8.84 25.81
C ARG A 72 11.13 8.93 24.43
N GLU A 73 10.46 10.05 24.14
CA GLU A 73 9.96 10.33 22.80
C GLU A 73 11.09 10.54 21.80
N VAL A 74 11.00 9.91 20.64
CA VAL A 74 11.99 10.07 19.58
C VAL A 74 11.88 11.47 18.98
N HIS A 75 13.00 12.12 18.72
CA HIS A 75 13.05 13.39 18.02
C HIS A 75 13.90 13.18 16.77
N TRP A 76 13.25 12.98 15.62
CA TRP A 76 13.93 12.95 14.34
C TRP A 76 14.30 14.40 13.98
N GLN A 77 15.60 14.69 13.84
CA GLN A 77 16.12 16.00 13.42
C GLN A 77 15.97 16.20 11.91
#